data_AF-A0A7C9LG07-F1
#
_entry.id   AF-A0A7C9LG07-F1
#
_cell.length_a   1.000
_cell.length_b   1.000
_cell.length_c   1.000
_cell.angle_alpha   90.00
_cell.angle_beta   90.00
_cell.angle_gamma   90.00
#
_symmetry.space_group_name_H-M   'P 1'
#
loop_
_entity.id
_entity.type
_entity.pdbx_description
1 polymer ?
#
loop_
_entity_poly.entity_id
_entity_poly.type
_entity_poly.pdbx_seq_one_letter_code
_entity_poly.pdbx_strand_id
1 'polypeptide(L)' 'MSVLSDRYINAMVSGNTELCIAIERQTGLFGYPPEIVSIGLRAIDEGRDPDAAIGAYIDGEVP' A
#
# COMPACT_ATOMS: atom_id res chain seq x y z
N MET A 1 13.08 6.21 4.40
CA MET A 1 12.64 5.83 3.05
C MET A 1 11.95 4.50 3.18
N SER A 2 10.74 4.41 2.66
CA SER A 2 9.82 3.31 2.88
C SER A 2 10.01 2.33 1.71
N VAL A 3 10.53 1.14 1.98
CA VAL A 3 11.09 0.27 0.93
C VAL A 3 10.00 -0.34 0.06
N LEU A 4 8.83 -0.64 0.64
CA LEU A 4 7.73 -1.24 -0.08
C LEU A 4 6.92 -0.21 -0.88
N SER A 5 6.61 0.95 -0.28
CA SER A 5 5.84 1.98 -0.99
C SER A 5 6.64 2.55 -2.16
N ASP A 6 7.94 2.83 -2.00
CA ASP A 6 8.78 3.33 -3.10
C ASP A 6 8.85 2.31 -4.25
N ARG A 7 8.93 1.01 -3.92
CA ARG A 7 8.98 -0.06 -4.92
C ARG A 7 7.64 -0.24 -5.64
N TYR A 8 6.52 -0.09 -4.92
CA TYR A 8 5.19 -0.13 -5.50
C TYR A 8 4.93 1.06 -6.44
N ILE A 9 5.28 2.27 -6.02
CA ILE A 9 5.15 3.48 -6.85
C ILE A 9 5.97 3.33 -8.14
N ASN A 10 7.24 2.90 -8.04
CA ASN A 10 8.07 2.68 -9.22
C ASN A 10 7.49 1.62 -10.16
N ALA A 11 6.90 0.55 -9.62
CA ALA A 11 6.23 -0.48 -10.41
C ALA A 11 5.01 0.09 -11.16
N MET A 12 4.17 0.89 -10.47
CA MET A 12 3.03 1.57 -11.09
C MET A 12 3.46 2.53 -12.21
N VAL A 13 4.43 3.40 -11.95
CA VAL A 13 4.94 4.38 -12.93
C VAL A 13 5.51 3.68 -14.17
N SER A 14 6.17 2.54 -13.97
CA SER A 14 6.77 1.77 -15.06
C SER A 14 5.78 0.84 -15.79
N GLY A 15 4.51 0.79 -15.37
CA GLY A 15 3.52 -0.14 -15.90
C GLY A 15 3.81 -1.62 -15.60
N ASN A 16 4.61 -1.90 -14.57
CA ASN A 16 4.96 -3.26 -14.16
C ASN A 16 3.85 -3.86 -13.27
N THR A 17 2.74 -4.22 -13.91
CA THR A 17 1.54 -4.75 -13.24
C THR A 17 1.82 -6.03 -12.45
N GLU A 18 2.70 -6.91 -12.93
CA GLU A 18 3.06 -8.14 -12.22
C GLU A 18 3.69 -7.86 -10.86
N LEU A 19 4.58 -6.86 -10.81
CA LEU A 19 5.21 -6.45 -9.55
C LEU A 19 4.20 -5.79 -8.60
N CYS A 20 3.27 -4.96 -9.10
CA CYS A 20 2.19 -4.40 -8.29
C CYS A 20 1.36 -5.51 -7.63
N ILE A 21 0.89 -6.47 -8.44
CA ILE A 21 0.11 -7.62 -7.96
C ILE A 21 0.89 -8.45 -6.95
N ALA A 22 2.19 -8.67 -7.19
CA ALA A 22 3.02 -9.43 -6.26
C ALA A 22 3.16 -8.72 -4.91
N ILE A 23 3.38 -7.40 -4.90
CA ILE A 23 3.45 -6.60 -3.67
C ILE A 23 2.11 -6.65 -2.94
N GLU A 24 1.01 -6.35 -3.64
CA GLU A 24 -0.34 -6.36 -3.09
C GLU A 24 -0.71 -7.70 -2.45
N ARG A 25 -0.38 -8.82 -3.09
CA ARG A 25 -0.64 -10.16 -2.52
C ARG A 25 0.23 -10.46 -1.31
N GLN A 26 1.49 -10.05 -1.33
CA GLN A 26 2.41 -10.28 -0.20
C GLN A 26 2.00 -9.50 1.04
N THR A 27 1.39 -8.33 0.86
CA THR A 27 0.97 -7.45 1.96
C THR A 27 -0.50 -7.62 2.35
N GLY A 28 -1.24 -8.54 1.70
CA GLY A 28 -2.67 -8.73 1.96
C GLY A 28 -3.56 -7.61 1.39
N LEU A 29 -3.00 -6.72 0.57
CA LEU A 29 -3.68 -5.56 -0.01
C LEU A 29 -4.24 -5.82 -1.43
N PHE A 30 -4.22 -7.08 -1.89
CA PHE A 30 -4.71 -7.42 -3.22
C PHE A 30 -6.22 -7.19 -3.38
N GLY A 31 -6.57 -6.48 -4.45
CA GLY A 31 -7.96 -6.09 -4.75
C GLY A 31 -8.35 -4.71 -4.21
N TYR A 32 -7.52 -4.08 -3.38
CA TYR A 32 -7.69 -2.68 -3.03
C TYR A 32 -7.25 -1.76 -4.17
N PRO A 33 -7.86 -0.55 -4.29
CA PRO A 33 -7.39 0.44 -5.24
C PRO A 33 -6.00 0.97 -4.87
N PRO A 34 -5.20 1.47 -5.83
CA PRO A 34 -3.81 1.86 -5.60
C PRO A 34 -3.58 2.87 -4.47
N GLU A 35 -4.54 3.78 -4.27
CA GLU A 35 -4.53 4.75 -3.17
C GLU A 35 -4.55 4.05 -1.80
N ILE A 36 -5.45 3.08 -1.61
CA ILE A 36 -5.59 2.31 -0.38
C ILE A 36 -4.37 1.41 -0.17
N VAL A 37 -3.87 0.79 -1.25
CA VAL A 37 -2.61 0.04 -1.21
C VAL A 37 -1.48 0.94 -0.71
N SER A 38 -1.39 2.19 -1.19
CA SER A 38 -0.35 3.13 -0.77
C SER A 38 -0.43 3.50 0.72
N ILE A 39 -1.64 3.64 1.28
CA ILE A 39 -1.82 3.86 2.73
C ILE A 39 -1.36 2.65 3.53
N GLY A 40 -1.77 1.44 3.13
CA GLY A 40 -1.37 0.19 3.81
C GLY A 40 0.13 -0.06 3.75
N LEU A 41 0.75 0.13 2.58
CA LEU A 41 2.20 -0.03 2.42
C LEU A 41 2.99 0.96 3.28
N ARG A 42 2.53 2.21 3.38
CA ARG A 42 3.16 3.20 4.26
C ARG A 42 3.04 2.79 5.73
N ALA A 43 1.89 2.29 6.15
CA ALA A 43 1.71 1.78 7.51
C ALA A 43 2.66 0.61 7.81
N ILE A 44 2.80 -0.34 6.89
CA ILE A 44 3.75 -1.46 7.00
C ILE A 44 5.19 -0.95 7.11
N ASP A 45 5.59 -0.02 6.26
CA ASP A 45 6.94 0.56 6.30
C ASP A 45 7.22 1.33 7.61
N GLU A 46 6.18 1.86 8.26
CA GLU A 46 6.25 2.53 9.57
C GLU A 46 6.09 1.56 10.76
N GLY A 47 5.92 0.26 10.51
CA GLY A 47 5.70 -0.76 11.55
C GLY A 47 4.32 -0.68 12.23
N ARG A 48 3.35 -0.03 11.57
CA ARG A 48 1.95 0.08 12.00
C ARG A 48 1.10 -1.00 11.35
N ASP A 49 -0.08 -1.24 11.92
CA ASP A 49 -1.07 -2.13 11.36
C ASP A 49 -1.70 -1.50 10.08
N PRO A 50 -1.55 -2.13 8.89
CA PRO A 50 -2.14 -1.62 7.66
C PRO A 50 -3.66 -1.57 7.69
N ASP A 51 -4.33 -2.53 8.32
CA ASP A 51 -5.80 -2.60 8.33
C ASP A 51 -6.38 -1.44 9.15
N ALA A 52 -5.80 -1.16 10.32
CA ALA A 52 -6.17 0.01 11.13
C ALA A 52 -5.90 1.33 10.40
N ALA A 53 -4.78 1.46 9.69
CA ALA A 53 -4.44 2.68 8.95
C ALA A 53 -5.38 2.91 7.76
N ILE A 54 -5.76 1.85 7.06
CA ILE A 54 -6.75 1.89 5.97
C ILE A 54 -8.13 2.24 6.52
N GLY A 55 -8.54 1.64 7.64
CA GLY A 55 -9.80 1.96 8.31
C GLY A 55 -9.91 3.44 8.66
N ALA A 56 -8.89 3.99 9.33
CA ALA A 56 -8.82 5.41 9.67
C ALA A 56 -8.94 6.32 8.43
N TYR A 57 -8.25 5.94 7.33
CA TYR A 57 -8.34 6.68 6.07
C TYR A 57 -9.75 6.66 5.47
N ILE A 58 -10.41 5.49 5.44
CA ILE A 58 -11.77 5.31 4.90
C ILE A 58 -12.80 6.07 5.73
N ASP A 59 -12.65 6.05 7.05
CA ASP A 59 -13.55 6.72 7.99
C ASP A 59 -13.36 8.25 8.02
N GLY A 60 -12.37 8.77 7.28
CA GLY A 60 -12.04 10.19 7.23
C GLY A 60 -11.32 10.70 8.49
N GLU A 61 -10.90 9.78 9.36
CA GLU A 61 -9.98 10.01 10.46
C GLU A 61 -8.56 10.07 9.88
N VAL A 62 -8.26 11.16 9.17
CA VAL A 62 -6.96 11.29 8.50
C VAL A 62 -5.84 11.23 9.56
N PRO A 63 -4.76 10.47 9.33
CA PRO A 63 -3.54 10.52 10.15
C PRO A 63 -2.79 11.86 10.05
#